data_AF-A0A822BIM6-F1
#
_entry.id   AF-A0A822BIM6-F1
#
_cell.length_a   1.000
_cell.length_b   1.000
_cell.length_c   1.000
_cell.angle_alpha   90.00
_cell.angle_beta   90.00
_cell.angle_gamma   90.00
#
_symmetry.space_group_name_H-M   'P 1'
#
loop_
_entity.id
_entity.type
_entity.pdbx_description
1 polymer ?
#
loop_
_entity_poly.entity_id
_entity_poly.type
_entity_poly.pdbx_seq_one_letter_code
_entity_poly.pdbx_strand_id
1 'polypeptide(L)'
;MLTHQAEKPSFPCSYCPSVMARKSDLRYHIGKQHARQSEPLACNKCDEDFPDKYSLRMHGKTHKGQTIHSCTNCEFSANTSQQLDDHMNKHRGTRPFQCS
;
A
#
# COMPACT_ATOMS: atom_id res chain seq x y z
N MET A 1 22.36 -42.29 15.46
CA MET A 1 21.73 -41.03 15.92
C MET A 1 21.52 -40.16 14.70
N LEU A 2 20.29 -40.11 14.18
CA LEU A 2 19.96 -39.25 13.05
C LEU A 2 19.84 -37.84 13.58
N THR A 3 20.88 -37.03 13.39
CA THR A 3 20.82 -35.59 13.66
C THR A 3 19.75 -35.01 12.75
N HIS A 4 18.63 -34.58 13.34
CA HIS A 4 17.72 -33.66 12.67
C HIS A 4 18.51 -32.38 12.37
N GLN A 5 19.11 -32.29 11.18
CA GLN A 5 19.54 -31.02 10.63
C GLN A 5 18.24 -30.24 10.39
N ALA A 6 17.88 -29.42 11.36
CA ALA A 6 16.89 -28.38 11.16
C ALA A 6 17.47 -27.45 10.09
N GLU A 7 17.12 -27.69 8.82
CA GLU A 7 17.45 -26.77 7.75
C GLU A 7 16.89 -25.41 8.14
N LYS A 8 17.80 -24.48 8.45
CA LYS A 8 17.46 -23.14 8.88
C LYS A 8 16.64 -22.52 7.74
N PRO A 9 15.41 -22.04 7.96
CA PRO A 9 14.60 -21.49 6.88
C PRO A 9 15.37 -20.37 6.19
N SER A 10 15.76 -20.60 4.94
CA SER A 10 16.43 -19.61 4.12
C SER A 10 15.39 -18.96 3.22
N PHE A 11 15.46 -17.63 3.12
CA PHE A 11 14.50 -16.83 2.38
C PHE A 11 15.24 -16.15 1.23
N PRO A 12 15.31 -16.78 0.05
CA PRO A 12 15.97 -16.20 -1.13
C PRO A 12 15.17 -15.00 -1.65
N CYS A 13 15.88 -14.00 -2.17
CA CYS A 13 15.28 -12.88 -2.89
C CYS A 13 14.92 -13.30 -4.32
N SER A 14 13.74 -12.92 -4.81
CA SER A 14 13.31 -13.20 -6.19
C SER A 14 13.98 -12.30 -7.24
N TYR A 15 14.66 -11.23 -6.82
CA TYR A 15 15.20 -10.19 -7.71
C TYR A 15 16.73 -10.15 -7.73
N CYS A 16 17.40 -10.84 -6.81
CA CYS A 16 18.86 -10.90 -6.75
C CYS A 16 19.35 -12.16 -6.03
N PRO A 17 20.65 -12.49 -6.09
CA PRO A 17 21.21 -13.67 -5.43
C PRO A 17 21.24 -13.63 -3.89
N SER A 18 20.69 -12.59 -3.25
CA SER A 18 20.74 -12.44 -1.79
C SER A 18 19.80 -13.42 -1.08
N VAL A 19 20.26 -13.97 0.04
CA VAL A 19 19.50 -14.90 0.88
C VAL A 19 19.47 -14.39 2.31
N MET A 20 18.27 -14.35 2.90
CA MET A 20 18.05 -13.84 4.25
C MET A 20 17.69 -14.98 5.20
N ALA A 21 18.07 -14.86 6.46
CA ALA A 21 17.77 -15.85 7.50
C ALA A 21 16.34 -15.73 8.06
N ARG A 22 15.65 -14.62 7.80
CA ARG A 22 14.27 -14.37 8.25
C ARG A 22 13.43 -13.73 7.15
N LYS A 23 12.13 -14.03 7.18
CA LYS A 23 11.14 -13.41 6.28
C LYS A 23 11.02 -11.89 6.46
N SER A 24 11.23 -11.37 7.67
CA SER A 24 11.27 -9.93 7.94
C SER A 24 12.38 -9.24 7.17
N ASP A 25 13.57 -9.86 7.17
CA ASP A 25 14.79 -9.32 6.59
C ASP A 25 14.66 -9.33 5.06
N LEU A 26 14.04 -10.39 4.49
CA LEU A 26 13.68 -10.44 3.06
C LEU A 26 12.72 -9.31 2.67
N ARG A 27 11.67 -9.04 3.46
CA ARG A 27 10.73 -7.93 3.17
C ARG A 27 11.42 -6.57 3.23
N TYR A 28 12.26 -6.33 4.24
CA TYR A 28 13.02 -5.09 4.35
C TYR A 28 14.00 -4.93 3.18
N HIS A 29 14.70 -6.00 2.82
CA HIS A 29 15.60 -6.03 1.67
C HIS A 29 14.86 -5.69 0.38
N ILE A 30 13.73 -6.36 0.08
CA ILE A 30 12.93 -6.07 -1.12
C ILE A 30 12.42 -4.63 -1.09
N GLY A 31 11.85 -4.17 0.03
CA GLY A 31 11.33 -2.80 0.14
C GLY A 31 12.39 -1.71 0.01
N LYS A 32 13.65 -2.00 0.36
CA LYS A 32 14.75 -1.02 0.29
C LYS A 32 15.53 -1.07 -1.03
N GLN A 33 15.76 -2.27 -1.56
CA GLN A 33 16.64 -2.50 -2.72
C GLN A 33 15.85 -2.78 -4.01
N HIS A 34 14.63 -3.30 -3.87
CA HIS A 34 13.78 -3.76 -4.95
C HIS A 34 12.39 -3.12 -4.94
N ALA A 35 12.25 -1.92 -4.36
CA ALA A 35 10.97 -1.24 -4.19
C ALA A 35 10.17 -1.09 -5.50
N ARG A 36 10.87 -0.90 -6.63
CA ARG A 36 10.27 -0.78 -7.96
C ARG A 36 9.95 -2.13 -8.60
N GLN A 37 10.56 -3.21 -8.11
CA GLN A 37 10.41 -4.56 -8.66
C GLN A 37 9.47 -5.44 -7.85
N SER A 38 9.06 -5.03 -6.63
CA SER A 38 8.03 -5.74 -5.88
C SER A 38 6.81 -5.91 -6.77
N GLU A 39 6.41 -7.17 -6.99
CA GLU A 39 5.34 -7.53 -7.90
C GLU A 39 4.09 -6.72 -7.54
N PRO A 40 3.65 -5.81 -8.43
CA PRO A 40 2.55 -4.95 -8.09
C PRO A 40 1.26 -5.78 -8.15
N LEU A 41 0.33 -5.47 -7.26
CA LEU A 41 -0.91 -6.20 -7.11
C LEU A 41 -1.92 -5.68 -8.13
N ALA A 42 -2.18 -6.49 -9.15
CA ALA A 42 -3.15 -6.18 -10.18
C ALA A 42 -4.59 -6.20 -9.65
N CYS A 43 -5.40 -5.26 -10.11
CA CYS A 43 -6.85 -5.32 -9.96
C CYS A 43 -7.42 -6.44 -10.86
N ASN A 44 -8.44 -7.15 -10.38
CA ASN A 44 -9.10 -8.19 -11.17
C ASN A 44 -10.24 -7.68 -12.06
N LYS A 45 -10.49 -6.37 -12.05
CA LYS A 45 -11.58 -5.69 -12.79
C LYS A 45 -11.08 -4.63 -13.77
N CYS A 46 -9.82 -4.25 -13.69
CA CYS A 46 -9.16 -3.31 -14.60
C CYS A 46 -7.65 -3.57 -14.61
N ASP A 47 -6.95 -2.96 -15.56
CA ASP A 47 -5.50 -3.10 -15.73
C ASP A 47 -4.69 -2.14 -14.85
N GLU A 48 -5.20 -1.77 -13.67
CA GLU A 48 -4.44 -0.97 -12.70
C GLU A 48 -3.68 -1.87 -11.71
N ASP A 49 -2.40 -1.56 -11.54
CA ASP A 49 -1.51 -2.24 -10.60
C ASP A 49 -1.22 -1.37 -9.37
N PHE A 50 -1.15 -2.00 -8.19
CA PHE A 50 -0.97 -1.30 -6.92
C PHE A 50 0.26 -1.78 -6.16
N PRO A 51 0.98 -0.89 -5.45
CA PRO A 51 2.19 -1.26 -4.71
C PRO A 51 1.89 -2.11 -3.47
N ASP A 52 0.65 -2.10 -2.97
CA ASP A 52 0.29 -2.78 -1.73
C ASP A 52 -1.21 -3.15 -1.66
N LYS A 53 -1.54 -4.06 -0.73
CA LYS A 53 -2.90 -4.57 -0.54
C LYS A 53 -3.90 -3.52 -0.04
N TYR A 54 -3.43 -2.52 0.72
CA TYR A 54 -4.29 -1.46 1.20
C TYR A 54 -4.75 -0.59 0.02
N SER A 55 -3.82 -0.18 -0.84
CA SER A 55 -4.05 0.58 -2.06
C SER A 55 -5.00 -0.16 -3.01
N LEU A 56 -4.74 -1.44 -3.30
CA LEU A 56 -5.66 -2.26 -4.10
C LEU A 56 -7.06 -2.37 -3.48
N ARG A 57 -7.15 -2.56 -2.15
CA ARG A 57 -8.44 -2.65 -1.45
C ARG A 57 -9.22 -1.34 -1.52
N MET A 58 -8.54 -0.19 -1.40
CA MET A 58 -9.17 1.12 -1.51
C MET A 58 -9.62 1.39 -2.94
N HIS A 59 -8.80 1.05 -3.93
CA HIS A 59 -9.19 1.09 -5.33
C HIS A 59 -10.42 0.21 -5.60
N GLY A 60 -10.48 -1.02 -5.09
CA GLY A 60 -11.62 -1.92 -5.31
C GLY A 60 -12.99 -1.37 -4.85
N LYS A 61 -13.02 -0.33 -4.01
CA LYS A 61 -14.25 0.37 -3.61
C LYS A 61 -14.77 1.32 -4.68
N THR A 62 -13.90 1.85 -5.56
CA THR A 62 -14.30 2.70 -6.69
C THR A 62 -15.15 1.91 -7.69
N HIS A 63 -14.79 0.65 -7.95
CA HIS A 63 -15.58 -0.25 -8.79
C HIS A 63 -16.98 -0.54 -8.27
N LYS A 64 -17.23 -0.36 -6.97
CA LYS A 64 -18.55 -0.56 -6.37
C LYS A 64 -19.33 0.76 -6.23
N GLY A 65 -18.75 1.88 -6.67
CA GLY A 65 -19.29 3.21 -6.37
C GLY A 65 -19.38 3.48 -4.85
N GLN A 66 -18.63 2.75 -4.03
CA GLN A 66 -18.69 2.87 -2.58
C GLN A 66 -17.83 4.07 -2.15
N THR A 67 -18.44 5.23 -2.15
CA THR A 67 -17.92 6.42 -1.47
C THR A 67 -18.12 6.26 0.02
N ILE A 68 -17.01 6.24 0.78
CA ILE A 68 -17.06 6.05 2.24
C ILE A 68 -17.21 7.38 2.96
N HIS A 69 -16.73 8.45 2.33
CA HIS A 69 -16.57 9.75 2.95
C HIS A 69 -17.22 10.81 2.05
N SER A 70 -18.44 11.21 2.38
CA SER A 70 -19.17 12.26 1.67
C SER A 70 -18.98 13.61 2.37
N CYS A 71 -18.82 14.67 1.60
CA CYS A 71 -18.89 16.03 2.11
C CYS A 71 -20.32 16.35 2.53
N THR A 72 -20.48 17.07 3.64
CA THR A 72 -21.79 17.55 4.10
C THR A 72 -22.21 18.87 3.43
N ASN A 73 -21.26 19.56 2.79
CA ASN A 73 -21.46 20.90 2.26
C ASN A 73 -21.59 20.93 0.73
N CYS A 74 -21.29 19.83 0.05
CA CYS A 74 -21.46 19.67 -1.39
C CYS A 74 -21.54 18.19 -1.78
N GLU A 75 -21.75 17.90 -3.06
CA GLU A 75 -21.86 16.54 -3.60
C GLU A 75 -20.50 15.80 -3.73
N PHE A 76 -19.41 16.42 -3.26
CA PHE A 76 -18.09 15.78 -3.31
C PHE A 76 -18.03 14.55 -2.40
N SER A 77 -17.49 13.47 -2.93
CA SER A 77 -17.32 12.22 -2.20
C SER A 77 -15.94 11.63 -2.46
N ALA A 78 -15.31 11.17 -1.38
CA ALA A 78 -13.98 10.61 -1.38
C ALA A 78 -13.99 9.12 -0.99
N ASN A 79 -12.98 8.40 -1.47
CA ASN A 79 -12.76 7.01 -1.10
C ASN A 79 -11.91 6.87 0.17
N THR A 80 -11.18 7.93 0.58
CA THR A 80 -10.32 7.98 1.77
C THR A 80 -10.65 9.16 2.66
N SER A 81 -10.37 9.04 3.97
CA SER A 81 -10.57 10.13 4.93
C SER A 81 -9.66 11.33 4.66
N GLN A 82 -8.40 11.08 4.24
CA GLN A 82 -7.45 12.15 3.92
C GLN A 82 -7.95 13.03 2.77
N GLN A 83 -8.48 12.42 1.69
CA GLN A 83 -9.04 13.17 0.57
C GLN A 83 -10.27 13.99 0.98
N LEU A 84 -11.12 13.48 1.87
CA LEU A 84 -12.23 14.27 2.41
C LEU A 84 -11.71 15.42 3.28
N ASP A 85 -10.71 15.19 4.13
CA ASP A 85 -10.16 16.22 5.00
C ASP A 85 -9.49 17.35 4.20
N ASP A 86 -8.69 17.00 3.20
CA ASP A 86 -8.10 17.95 2.24
C ASP A 86 -9.17 18.73 1.49
N HIS A 87 -10.29 18.09 1.13
CA HIS A 87 -11.44 18.75 0.55
C HIS A 87 -12.13 19.71 1.54
N MET A 88 -12.33 19.30 2.80
CA MET A 88 -12.93 20.14 3.84
C MET A 88 -12.07 21.36 4.18
N ASN A 89 -10.75 21.26 4.05
CA ASN A 89 -9.84 22.41 4.18
C ASN A 89 -10.13 23.51 3.15
N LYS A 90 -10.59 23.15 1.94
CA LYS A 90 -11.02 24.13 0.92
C LYS A 90 -12.29 24.86 1.35
N HIS A 91 -13.23 24.17 1.99
CA HIS A 91 -14.43 24.80 2.53
C HIS A 91 -14.13 25.73 3.71
N ARG A 92 -13.19 25.35 4.58
CA ARG A 92 -12.80 26.13 5.76
C ARG A 92 -11.85 27.28 5.44
N GLY A 93 -11.26 27.30 4.24
CA GLY A 93 -10.20 28.27 3.89
C GLY A 93 -8.94 28.13 4.74
N THR A 94 -8.79 27.03 5.48
CA THR A 94 -7.64 26.77 6.33
C THR A 94 -6.47 26.38 5.44
N ARG A 95 -5.46 27.23 5.35
CA ARG A 95 -4.18 26.93 4.69
C ARG A 95 -3.40 26.03 5.66
N PRO A 96 -3.23 24.72 5.39
CA PRO A 96 -2.74 23.78 6.39
C PRO A 96 -1.25 23.95 6.73
N PHE A 97 -0.54 24.78 5.97
CA PHE A 97 0.86 25.11 6.22
C PHE A 97 1.03 26.63 6.34
N GLN A 98 1.11 27.12 7.58
CA GLN A 98 1.83 28.36 7.85
C GLN A 98 3.25 27.98 8.22
N CYS A 99 4.23 28.41 7.44
CA CYS A 99 5.64 28.37 7.84
C CYS A 99 5.88 29.44 8.90
N SER A 100 6.60 29.07 9.97
CA SER A 100 7.29 29.97 10.89
C SER A 100 8.59 30.47 10.29
#